data_AF-A0A7V9DS75-F1
#
_entry.id   AF-A0A7V9DS75-F1
#
_cell.length_a   1.000
_cell.length_b   1.000
_cell.length_c   1.000
_cell.angle_alpha   90.00
_cell.angle_beta   90.00
_cell.angle_gamma   90.00
#
_symmetry.space_group_name_H-M   'P 1'
#
loop_
_entity.id
_entity.type
_entity.pdbx_description
1 polymer ?
#
loop_
_entity_poly.entity_id
_entity_poly.type
_entity_poly.pdbx_seq_one_letter_code
_entity_poly.pdbx_strand_id
1 'polypeptide(L)'
;MTHTVTDVDGTDLSALDLNELRTYRQGLIDEEVTVSYWRRVVQARLDLLDVQCDEQEHVALPDLIEALGGQEGTERRPTLLRAPAEQPPAISPELGALWLQPLHLHDPSQVAEVRRDSGRAEARLSARRHVLFALFEEATTELVRRYACEPEAALELLPDR
;
A
#
# COMPACT_ATOMS: atom_id res chain seq x y z
N MET A 1 7.96 20.85 9.46
CA MET A 1 8.76 20.32 8.33
C MET A 1 8.17 18.97 7.99
N THR A 2 7.47 18.87 6.87
CA THR A 2 6.86 17.64 6.40
C THR A 2 8.00 16.78 5.84
N HIS A 3 8.46 15.80 6.61
CA HIS A 3 9.42 14.81 6.10
C HIS A 3 8.70 13.99 5.03
N THR A 4 8.88 14.37 3.77
CA THR A 4 8.63 13.45 2.66
C THR A 4 9.67 12.34 2.78
N VAL A 5 9.21 11.19 3.25
CA VAL A 5 9.93 9.92 3.28
C VAL A 5 10.19 9.53 1.82
N THR A 6 11.31 10.01 1.27
CA THR A 6 11.72 9.72 -0.12
C THR A 6 13.09 9.05 -0.17
N ASP A 7 13.69 8.77 1.00
CA ASP A 7 14.98 8.12 1.14
C ASP A 7 14.85 7.03 2.22
N VAL A 8 14.37 5.85 1.82
CA VAL A 8 14.10 4.71 2.73
C VAL A 8 15.01 3.53 2.44
N ASP A 9 15.95 3.68 1.52
CA ASP A 9 16.91 2.64 1.19
C ASP A 9 18.19 2.89 2.00
N GLY A 10 18.49 2.00 2.95
CA GLY A 10 19.81 1.95 3.59
C GLY A 10 20.03 2.81 4.84
N THR A 11 18.97 3.19 5.57
CA THR A 11 19.11 3.85 6.87
C THR A 11 19.85 2.96 7.87
N ASP A 12 20.98 3.42 8.40
CA ASP A 12 21.67 2.74 9.51
C ASP A 12 20.86 2.90 10.80
N LEU A 13 20.10 1.86 11.14
CA LEU A 13 19.24 1.83 12.33
C LEU A 13 20.03 1.98 13.63
N SER A 14 21.33 1.64 13.64
CA SER A 14 22.17 1.75 14.83
C SER A 14 22.51 3.20 15.18
N ALA A 15 22.47 4.10 14.19
CA ALA A 15 22.74 5.53 14.36
C ALA A 15 21.52 6.32 14.86
N LEU A 16 20.31 5.78 14.69
CA LEU A 16 19.08 6.42 15.17
C LEU A 16 18.96 6.30 16.69
N ASP A 17 18.49 7.34 17.37
CA ASP A 17 18.04 7.24 18.76
C ASP A 17 16.71 6.46 18.88
N LEU A 18 16.24 6.20 20.10
CA LEU A 18 15.04 5.40 20.32
C LEU A 18 13.77 6.07 19.76
N ASN A 19 13.65 7.39 19.86
CA ASN A 19 12.49 8.14 19.39
C ASN A 19 12.51 8.30 17.85
N GLU A 20 13.69 8.51 17.29
CA GLU A 20 13.92 8.50 15.84
C GLU A 20 13.58 7.14 15.25
N LEU A 21 13.98 6.04 15.89
CA LEU A 21 13.63 4.69 15.43
C LEU A 21 12.12 4.41 15.52
N ARG A 22 11.43 4.91 16.56
CA ARG A 22 9.97 4.84 16.67
C ARG A 22 9.28 5.61 15.54
N THR A 23 9.75 6.82 15.26
CA THR A 23 9.23 7.70 14.21
C THR A 23 9.49 7.11 12.82
N TYR A 24 10.70 6.58 12.59
CA TYR A 24 11.06 5.88 11.37
C TYR A 24 10.13 4.68 11.12
N ARG A 25 9.94 3.82 12.13
CA ARG A 25 9.01 2.68 12.03
C ARG A 25 7.58 3.14 11.76
N GLN A 26 7.11 4.23 12.37
CA GLN A 26 5.78 4.75 12.10
C GLN A 26 5.65 5.26 10.66
N GLY A 27 6.67 5.95 10.14
CA GLY A 27 6.71 6.38 8.74
C GLY A 27 6.63 5.20 7.76
N LEU A 28 7.31 4.08 8.06
CA LEU A 28 7.20 2.85 7.27
C LEU A 28 5.78 2.28 7.26
N ILE A 29 5.07 2.31 8.40
CA ILE A 29 3.67 1.86 8.49
C ILE A 29 2.78 2.76 7.63
N ASP A 30 2.93 4.08 7.75
CA ASP A 30 2.09 5.04 7.04
C ASP A 30 2.29 4.93 5.51
N GLU A 31 3.52 4.69 5.07
CA GLU A 31 3.82 4.41 3.66
C GLU A 31 3.26 3.05 3.21
N GLU A 32 3.40 1.99 4.01
CA GLU A 32 2.86 0.66 3.68
C GLU A 32 1.36 0.70 3.49
N VAL A 33 0.62 1.41 4.36
CA VAL A 33 -0.82 1.62 4.22
C VAL A 33 -1.16 2.29 2.89
N THR A 34 -0.40 3.31 2.50
CA THR A 34 -0.59 4.02 1.23
C THR A 34 -0.33 3.11 0.03
N VAL A 35 0.77 2.36 0.04
CA VAL A 35 1.12 1.42 -1.04
C VAL A 35 0.10 0.29 -1.14
N SER A 36 -0.31 -0.29 -0.01
CA SER A 36 -1.30 -1.37 0.04
C SER A 36 -2.68 -0.91 -0.42
N TYR A 37 -3.08 0.31 -0.08
CA TYR A 37 -4.30 0.92 -0.59
C TYR A 37 -4.28 0.99 -2.12
N TRP A 38 -3.26 1.63 -2.70
CA TRP A 38 -3.17 1.80 -4.14
C TRP A 38 -3.01 0.47 -4.88
N ARG A 39 -2.26 -0.48 -4.32
CA ARG A 39 -2.12 -1.83 -4.88
C ARG A 39 -3.50 -2.49 -5.00
N ARG A 40 -4.33 -2.39 -3.97
CA ARG A 40 -5.68 -2.96 -3.97
C ARG A 40 -6.58 -2.30 -5.03
N VAL A 41 -6.47 -0.98 -5.18
CA VAL A 41 -7.22 -0.23 -6.21
C VAL A 41 -6.79 -0.62 -7.62
N VAL A 42 -5.48 -0.83 -7.85
CA VAL A 42 -4.96 -1.31 -9.15
C VAL A 42 -5.41 -2.73 -9.45
N GLN A 43 -5.37 -3.62 -8.45
CA GLN A 43 -5.88 -4.99 -8.58
C GLN A 43 -7.36 -5.01 -8.93
N ALA A 44 -8.19 -4.25 -8.21
CA ALA A 44 -9.60 -4.10 -8.53
C ALA A 44 -9.83 -3.63 -9.97
N ARG A 45 -9.01 -2.69 -10.47
CA ARG A 45 -9.09 -2.26 -11.87
C ARG A 45 -8.74 -3.40 -12.83
N LEU A 46 -7.70 -4.18 -12.56
CA LEU A 46 -7.34 -5.34 -13.37
C LEU A 46 -8.46 -6.39 -13.38
N ASP A 47 -9.04 -6.69 -12.22
CA ASP A 47 -10.15 -7.62 -12.07
C ASP A 47 -11.37 -7.16 -12.90
N LEU A 48 -11.65 -5.85 -12.93
CA LEU A 48 -12.73 -5.27 -13.75
C LEU A 48 -12.49 -5.38 -15.26
N LEU A 49 -11.24 -5.37 -15.72
CA LEU A 49 -10.94 -5.53 -17.14
C LEU A 49 -11.22 -6.96 -17.63
N ASP A 50 -11.36 -7.93 -16.72
CA ASP A 50 -11.72 -9.32 -17.02
C ASP A 50 -13.24 -9.56 -17.04
N VAL A 51 -14.04 -8.56 -16.65
CA VAL A 51 -15.50 -8.63 -16.63
C VAL A 51 -16.09 -8.24 -17.99
N GLN A 52 -17.15 -8.95 -18.40
CA GLN A 52 -17.90 -8.60 -19.61
C GLN A 52 -18.80 -7.38 -19.36
N CYS A 53 -18.83 -6.46 -20.32
CA CYS A 53 -19.68 -5.27 -20.27
C CYS A 53 -20.81 -5.37 -21.29
N ASP A 54 -21.92 -4.67 -21.02
CA ASP A 54 -22.99 -4.49 -22.00
C ASP A 54 -22.59 -3.52 -23.14
N GLU A 55 -23.47 -3.30 -24.12
CA GLU A 55 -23.26 -2.38 -25.25
C GLU A 55 -23.09 -0.91 -24.83
N GLN A 56 -23.34 -0.57 -23.56
CA GLN A 56 -23.23 0.77 -22.99
C GLN A 56 -21.97 0.91 -22.11
N GLU A 57 -21.04 -0.05 -22.17
CA GLU A 57 -19.84 -0.12 -21.34
C GLU A 57 -20.12 -0.19 -19.83
N HIS A 58 -21.31 -0.68 -19.44
CA HIS A 58 -21.63 -0.90 -18.04
C HIS A 58 -21.32 -2.34 -17.60
N VAL A 59 -20.81 -2.46 -16.37
CA VAL A 59 -20.62 -3.72 -15.68
C VAL A 59 -21.85 -4.01 -14.82
N ALA A 60 -22.44 -5.20 -14.94
CA ALA A 60 -23.57 -5.59 -14.10
C ALA A 60 -23.13 -5.80 -12.63
N LEU A 61 -24.01 -5.46 -11.69
CA LEU A 61 -23.71 -5.54 -10.26
C LEU A 61 -23.27 -6.96 -9.79
N PRO A 62 -23.87 -8.08 -10.25
CA PRO A 62 -23.40 -9.41 -9.87
C PRO A 62 -21.95 -9.68 -10.29
N ASP A 63 -21.59 -9.31 -11.52
CA ASP A 63 -20.23 -9.51 -12.04
C ASP A 63 -19.22 -8.61 -11.31
N LEU A 64 -19.64 -7.40 -10.91
CA LEU A 64 -18.86 -6.52 -10.05
C LEU A 64 -18.58 -7.14 -8.67
N ILE A 65 -19.60 -7.73 -8.04
CA ILE A 65 -19.48 -8.40 -6.75
C ILE A 65 -18.55 -9.61 -6.86
N GLU A 66 -18.65 -10.38 -7.95
CA GLU A 66 -17.78 -11.53 -8.19
C GLU A 66 -16.32 -11.10 -8.37
N ALA A 67 -16.07 -10.13 -9.27
CA ALA A 67 -14.73 -9.64 -9.57
C ALA A 67 -14.04 -9.02 -8.35
N LEU A 68 -14.75 -8.21 -7.56
CA LEU A 68 -14.17 -7.51 -6.41
C LEU A 68 -14.21 -8.31 -5.10
N GLY A 69 -15.12 -9.29 -5.00
CA GLY A 69 -15.37 -10.09 -3.81
C GLY A 69 -14.46 -11.32 -3.67
N GLY A 70 -13.89 -11.84 -4.77
CA GLY A 70 -13.13 -13.10 -4.79
C GLY A 70 -11.75 -13.09 -4.12
N GLN A 71 -11.36 -11.99 -3.47
CA GLN A 71 -10.00 -11.80 -2.95
C GLN A 71 -9.98 -12.01 -1.44
N GLU A 72 -10.37 -13.21 -0.99
CA GLU A 72 -10.05 -13.68 0.36
C GLU A 72 -8.54 -13.93 0.41
N GLY A 73 -7.81 -13.02 1.07
CA GLY A 73 -6.35 -13.04 1.13
C GLY A 73 -5.81 -14.37 1.65
N THR A 74 -5.07 -15.08 0.80
CA THR A 74 -4.17 -16.17 1.20
C THR A 74 -2.99 -15.53 1.91
N GLU A 75 -3.18 -15.29 3.21
CA GLU A 75 -2.19 -15.23 4.28
C GLU A 75 -2.75 -14.34 5.39
N ARG A 76 -2.98 -14.93 6.56
CA ARG A 76 -3.34 -14.24 7.81
C ARG A 76 -2.17 -13.40 8.33
N ARG A 77 -1.59 -12.52 7.50
CA ARG A 77 -0.79 -11.42 8.02
C ARG A 77 -1.78 -10.44 8.63
N PRO A 78 -1.54 -9.91 9.84
CA PRO A 78 -2.29 -8.77 10.33
C PRO A 78 -1.91 -7.59 9.42
N THR A 79 -2.54 -7.53 8.24
CA THR A 79 -2.48 -6.36 7.40
C THR A 79 -3.28 -5.34 8.19
N LEU A 80 -2.59 -4.40 8.82
CA LEU A 80 -3.20 -3.20 9.41
C LEU A 80 -3.71 -2.34 8.25
N LEU A 81 -4.68 -2.86 7.49
CA LEU A 81 -5.48 -2.09 6.54
C LEU A 81 -6.35 -1.18 7.39
N ARG A 82 -5.74 -0.10 7.86
CA ARG A 82 -6.48 1.04 8.40
C ARG A 82 -7.13 1.70 7.19
N ALA A 83 -8.44 1.57 7.07
CA ALA A 83 -9.18 2.36 6.12
C ALA A 83 -8.86 3.85 6.40
N PRO A 84 -8.40 4.63 5.41
CA PRO A 84 -8.11 6.03 5.63
C PRO A 84 -9.39 6.74 6.10
N ALA A 85 -9.26 7.57 7.13
CA ALA A 85 -10.41 8.01 7.93
C ALA A 85 -11.43 8.87 7.16
N GLU A 86 -11.01 9.59 6.11
CA GLU A 86 -11.90 10.52 5.38
C GLU A 86 -11.56 10.70 3.88
N GLN A 87 -10.29 10.55 3.48
CA GLN A 87 -9.84 10.76 2.09
C GLN A 87 -8.84 9.69 1.66
N PRO A 88 -8.86 9.24 0.40
CA PRO A 88 -7.83 8.34 -0.11
C PRO A 88 -6.45 9.00 0.05
N PRO A 89 -5.39 8.21 0.32
CA PRO A 89 -4.03 8.74 0.35
C PRO A 89 -3.70 9.39 -0.98
N ALA A 90 -2.79 10.37 -0.98
CA ALA A 90 -2.39 11.04 -2.21
C ALA A 90 -1.91 10.02 -3.24
N ILE A 91 -2.38 10.16 -4.49
CA ILE A 91 -1.91 9.32 -5.59
C ILE A 91 -0.47 9.69 -5.90
N SER A 92 0.41 8.70 -6.07
CA SER A 92 1.75 9.00 -6.56
C SER A 92 1.63 9.58 -7.97
N PRO A 93 2.52 10.50 -8.39
CA PRO A 93 2.48 11.06 -9.75
C PRO A 93 2.47 9.99 -10.84
N GLU A 94 3.18 8.88 -10.61
CA GLU A 94 3.21 7.72 -11.52
C GLU A 94 1.85 7.03 -11.66
N LEU A 95 1.12 6.86 -10.56
CA LEU A 95 -0.24 6.33 -10.58
C LEU A 95 -1.24 7.36 -11.14
N GLY A 96 -1.02 8.65 -10.89
CA GLY A 96 -1.89 9.73 -11.35
C GLY A 96 -2.11 9.72 -12.86
N ALA A 97 -1.04 9.53 -13.63
CA ALA A 97 -1.13 9.46 -15.09
C ALA A 97 -2.00 8.29 -15.58
N LEU A 98 -1.94 7.14 -14.90
CA LEU A 98 -2.71 5.94 -15.25
C LEU A 98 -4.20 6.08 -14.88
N TRP A 99 -4.54 6.87 -13.85
CA TRP A 99 -5.92 7.05 -13.37
C TRP A 99 -6.70 8.14 -14.12
N LEU A 100 -6.01 9.10 -14.75
CA LEU A 100 -6.65 10.20 -15.49
C LEU A 100 -7.02 9.83 -16.94
N GLN A 101 -6.68 8.63 -17.40
CA GLN A 101 -7.00 8.17 -18.75
C GLN A 101 -8.43 7.62 -18.84
N PRO A 102 -9.28 8.11 -19.75
CA PRO A 102 -10.58 7.51 -20.05
C PRO A 102 -10.41 6.07 -20.52
N LEU A 103 -11.30 5.18 -20.09
CA LEU A 103 -11.30 3.76 -20.47
C LEU A 103 -12.53 3.47 -21.35
N HIS A 104 -12.30 3.01 -22.57
CA HIS A 104 -13.32 2.47 -23.48
C HIS A 104 -13.19 0.95 -23.49
N LEU A 105 -14.19 0.28 -22.92
CA LEU A 105 -14.17 -1.17 -22.70
C LEU A 105 -14.39 -1.94 -24.00
N HIS A 106 -14.96 -1.30 -25.02
CA HIS A 106 -15.13 -1.89 -26.35
C HIS A 106 -13.92 -1.73 -27.29
N ASP A 107 -12.90 -0.95 -26.91
CA ASP A 107 -11.66 -0.88 -27.68
C ASP A 107 -10.64 -1.91 -27.14
N PRO A 108 -10.46 -3.05 -27.83
CA PRO A 108 -9.55 -4.10 -27.35
C PRO A 108 -8.09 -3.63 -27.29
N SER A 109 -7.70 -2.63 -28.09
CA SER A 109 -6.34 -2.09 -28.07
C SER A 109 -6.10 -1.24 -26.84
N GLN A 110 -7.08 -0.41 -26.48
CA GLN A 110 -7.02 0.42 -25.27
C GLN A 110 -7.10 -0.43 -24.00
N VAL A 111 -7.98 -1.44 -23.97
CA VAL A 111 -8.05 -2.40 -22.86
C VAL A 111 -6.71 -3.13 -22.66
N ALA A 112 -6.06 -3.55 -23.75
CA ALA A 112 -4.76 -4.20 -23.67
C ALA A 112 -3.64 -3.27 -23.16
N GLU A 113 -3.67 -1.99 -23.53
CA GLU A 113 -2.74 -0.98 -23.02
C GLU A 113 -2.95 -0.71 -21.53
N VAL A 114 -4.19 -0.42 -21.12
CA VAL A 114 -4.55 -0.15 -19.72
C VAL A 114 -4.25 -1.36 -18.84
N ARG A 115 -4.49 -2.58 -19.32
CA ARG A 115 -4.14 -3.82 -18.61
C ARG A 115 -2.63 -3.92 -18.41
N ARG A 116 -1.85 -3.67 -19.45
CA ARG A 116 -0.38 -3.75 -19.40
C ARG A 116 0.19 -2.72 -18.41
N ASP A 117 -0.31 -1.50 -18.44
CA ASP A 117 0.19 -0.43 -17.58
C ASP A 117 -0.28 -0.58 -16.14
N SER A 118 -1.51 -1.03 -15.92
CA SER A 118 -2.01 -1.40 -14.59
C SER A 118 -1.22 -2.59 -14.02
N GLY A 119 -0.89 -3.60 -14.82
CA GLY A 119 -0.05 -4.71 -14.38
C GLY A 119 1.37 -4.27 -13.99
N ARG A 120 1.96 -3.31 -14.72
CA ARG A 120 3.25 -2.71 -14.33
C ARG A 120 3.17 -1.91 -13.04
N ALA A 121 2.11 -1.12 -12.86
CA ALA A 121 1.90 -0.36 -11.63
C ALA A 121 1.69 -1.29 -10.43
N GLU A 122 0.89 -2.35 -10.57
CA GLU A 122 0.69 -3.38 -9.55
C GLU A 122 2.02 -4.02 -9.14
N ALA A 123 2.82 -4.45 -10.12
CA ALA A 123 4.10 -5.09 -9.85
C ALA A 123 5.07 -4.17 -9.09
N ARG A 124 5.10 -2.87 -9.43
CA ARG A 124 5.91 -1.87 -8.71
C ARG A 124 5.43 -1.68 -7.27
N LEU A 125 4.12 -1.57 -7.05
CA LEU A 125 3.54 -1.43 -5.72
C LEU A 125 3.79 -2.68 -4.86
N SER A 126 3.65 -3.87 -5.45
CA SER A 126 3.97 -5.14 -4.83
C SER A 126 5.45 -5.23 -4.43
N ALA A 127 6.37 -4.80 -5.31
CA ALA A 127 7.79 -4.74 -5.01
C ALA A 127 8.10 -3.73 -3.88
N ARG A 128 7.55 -2.51 -3.95
CA ARG A 128 7.74 -1.49 -2.91
C ARG A 128 7.20 -1.97 -1.56
N ARG A 129 6.03 -2.60 -1.53
CA ARG A 129 5.46 -3.20 -0.32
C ARG A 129 6.39 -4.24 0.29
N HIS A 130 7.04 -5.05 -0.55
CA HIS A 130 8.00 -6.06 -0.07
C HIS A 130 9.22 -5.42 0.60
N VAL A 131 9.76 -4.34 0.00
CA VAL A 131 10.87 -3.56 0.58
C VAL A 131 10.45 -2.93 1.91
N LEU A 132 9.28 -2.27 1.96
CA LEU A 132 8.76 -1.64 3.18
C LEU A 132 8.57 -2.66 4.30
N PHE A 133 8.09 -3.86 3.98
CA PHE A 133 7.93 -4.92 4.97
C PHE A 133 9.28 -5.38 5.54
N ALA A 134 10.30 -5.57 4.70
CA ALA A 134 11.64 -5.93 5.17
C ALA A 134 12.22 -4.85 6.11
N LEU A 135 12.13 -3.58 5.73
CA LEU A 135 12.59 -2.45 6.55
C LEU A 135 11.81 -2.34 7.87
N PHE A 136 10.50 -2.63 7.85
CA PHE A 136 9.66 -2.63 9.05
C PHE A 136 10.08 -3.73 10.03
N GLU A 137 10.36 -4.93 9.54
CA GLU A 137 10.85 -6.06 10.35
C GLU A 137 12.21 -5.76 10.96
N GLU A 138 13.13 -5.14 10.19
CA GLU A 138 14.43 -4.69 10.70
C GLU A 138 14.28 -3.65 11.81
N ALA A 139 13.49 -2.59 11.58
CA ALA A 139 13.23 -1.56 12.58
C ALA A 139 12.53 -2.11 13.83
N THR A 140 11.60 -3.04 13.66
CA THR A 140 10.90 -3.71 14.77
C THR A 140 11.86 -4.59 15.57
N THR A 141 12.73 -5.34 14.90
CA THR A 141 13.76 -6.17 15.55
C THR A 141 14.70 -5.31 16.39
N GLU A 142 15.15 -4.18 15.85
CA GLU A 142 16.02 -3.26 16.57
C GLU A 142 15.32 -2.60 17.77
N LEU A 143 14.04 -2.22 17.64
CA LEU A 143 13.26 -1.72 18.78
C LEU A 143 13.12 -2.76 19.89
N VAL A 144 12.79 -4.01 19.53
CA VAL A 144 12.68 -5.11 20.50
C VAL A 144 14.01 -5.32 21.21
N ARG A 145 15.14 -5.27 20.48
CA ARG A 145 16.48 -5.37 21.07
C ARG A 145 16.75 -4.26 22.08
N ARG A 146 16.39 -3.00 21.76
CA ARG A 146 16.56 -1.86 22.67
C ARG A 146 15.69 -1.95 23.91
N TYR A 147 14.42 -2.35 23.76
CA TYR A 147 13.54 -2.57 24.91
C TYR A 147 13.96 -3.75 25.79
N ALA A 148 14.60 -4.77 25.22
CA ALA A 148 15.17 -5.85 26.03
C ALA A 148 16.34 -5.35 26.92
N CYS A 149 17.09 -4.35 26.46
CA CYS A 149 18.14 -3.70 27.25
C CYS A 149 17.58 -2.70 28.27
N GLU A 150 16.54 -1.95 27.90
CA GLU A 150 15.92 -0.91 28.73
C GLU A 150 14.39 -1.02 28.68
N PRO A 151 13.78 -1.87 29.53
CA PRO A 151 12.34 -2.12 29.50
C PRO A 151 11.50 -0.90 29.89
N GLU A 152 12.03 -0.03 30.77
CA GLU A 152 11.31 1.16 31.25
C GLU A 152 11.02 2.16 30.13
N ALA A 153 11.87 2.20 29.10
CA ALA A 153 11.65 3.06 27.93
C ALA A 153 10.34 2.72 27.20
N ALA A 154 9.83 1.48 27.30
CA ALA A 154 8.53 1.12 26.72
C ALA A 154 7.34 1.79 27.44
N LEU A 155 7.50 2.17 28.71
CA LEU A 155 6.44 2.81 29.50
C LEU A 155 6.11 4.21 29.01
N GLU A 156 7.06 4.89 28.35
CA GLU A 156 6.86 6.20 27.71
C GLU A 156 5.79 6.19 26.61
N LEU A 157 5.44 5.01 26.08
CA LEU A 157 4.42 4.86 25.03
C LEU A 157 3.01 4.78 25.59
N LEU A 158 2.84 4.69 26.91
CA LEU A 158 1.53 4.66 27.55
C LEU A 158 0.96 6.09 27.59
N PRO A 159 -0.32 6.29 27.22
CA PRO A 159 -0.94 7.60 27.34
C PRO A 159 -0.99 8.03 28.81
N ASP A 160 -0.74 9.32 29.05
CA ASP A 160 -0.97 9.95 30.36
C ASP A 160 -2.43 9.73 30.77
N ARG A 161 -2.63 9.26 32.01
CA ARG A 161 -3.95 8.96 32.58
C ARG A 161 -4.80 10.19 32.86
#